data_AF-A0AAW8GU89-F1
#
_entry.id   AF-A0AAW8GU89-F1
#
_cell.length_a   1.000
_cell.length_b   1.000
_cell.length_c   1.000
_cell.angle_alpha   90.00
_cell.angle_beta   90.00
_cell.angle_gamma   90.00
#
_symmetry.space_group_name_H-M   'P 1'
#
loop_
_entity.id
_entity.type
_entity.pdbx_description
1 polymer ?
#
loop_
_entity_poly.entity_id
_entity_poly.type
_entity_poly.pdbx_seq_one_letter_code
_entity_poly.pdbx_strand_id
1 'polypeptide(L)'
;MDIEVYKLVVPLLGGFVGAVLGTHLALSRTKKEKIWDEKRELYSKVIVALEDISYWAEQVRSEHCGEYTSRSGSNIEQSMREVQKLAVTGRLVMNDEFYGLLVAVNSALQKENFSVHEAAQEAFDNPQSAHLFRHALAVRDTVQEYLPKLIKSAKRELPKRT
;
A
#
# COMPACT_ATOMS: atom_id res chain seq x y z
N MET A 1 -50.70 -17.55 -40.16
CA MET A 1 -49.45 -18.18 -39.70
C MET A 1 -48.52 -17.17 -39.02
N ASP A 2 -48.64 -15.87 -39.31
CA ASP A 2 -47.70 -14.84 -38.84
C ASP A 2 -47.84 -14.43 -37.37
N ILE A 3 -49.04 -14.58 -36.78
CA ILE A 3 -49.32 -14.14 -35.39
C ILE A 3 -48.74 -15.12 -34.35
N GLU A 4 -48.71 -16.42 -34.64
CA GLU A 4 -48.14 -17.45 -33.75
C GLU A 4 -46.62 -17.38 -33.69
N VAL A 5 -45.97 -17.12 -34.83
CA VAL A 5 -44.52 -16.91 -34.91
C VAL A 5 -44.12 -15.68 -34.10
N TYR A 6 -44.88 -14.59 -34.16
CA TYR A 6 -44.60 -13.37 -33.40
C TYR A 6 -44.70 -13.57 -31.87
N LYS A 7 -45.69 -14.35 -31.42
CA LYS A 7 -45.85 -14.70 -29.99
C LYS A 7 -44.73 -15.61 -29.47
N LEU A 8 -44.07 -16.37 -30.33
CA LEU A 8 -42.95 -17.24 -29.95
C LEU A 8 -41.60 -16.51 -30.00
N VAL A 9 -41.40 -15.65 -31.00
CA VAL A 9 -40.12 -14.98 -31.25
C VAL A 9 -39.87 -13.81 -30.28
N VAL A 10 -40.91 -13.06 -29.90
CA VAL A 10 -40.76 -11.89 -29.00
C VAL A 10 -40.30 -12.27 -27.58
N PRO A 11 -40.86 -13.28 -26.90
CA PRO A 11 -40.37 -13.73 -25.59
C PRO A 11 -38.97 -14.33 -25.66
N LEU A 12 -38.63 -14.97 -26.77
CA LEU A 12 -37.33 -15.62 -26.98
C LEU A 12 -36.23 -14.57 -27.19
N LEU A 13 -36.50 -13.52 -27.99
CA LEU A 13 -35.63 -12.37 -28.12
C LEU A 13 -35.55 -11.55 -26.82
N GLY A 14 -36.67 -11.36 -26.11
CA GLY A 14 -36.69 -10.68 -24.82
C GLY A 14 -35.88 -11.41 -23.75
N GLY A 15 -36.01 -12.75 -23.69
CA GLY A 15 -35.21 -13.60 -22.80
C GLY A 15 -33.73 -13.56 -23.15
N PHE A 16 -33.37 -13.57 -24.43
CA PHE A 16 -31.98 -13.47 -24.89
C PHE A 16 -31.36 -12.11 -24.56
N VAL A 17 -32.07 -11.01 -24.83
CA VAL A 17 -31.62 -9.65 -24.48
C VAL A 17 -31.50 -9.48 -22.96
N GLY A 18 -32.46 -10.00 -22.20
CA GLY A 18 -32.41 -10.00 -20.73
C GLY A 18 -31.21 -10.78 -20.19
N ALA A 19 -30.91 -11.95 -20.76
CA ALA A 19 -29.75 -12.75 -20.38
C ALA A 19 -28.42 -12.06 -20.75
N VAL A 20 -28.32 -11.46 -21.93
CA VAL A 20 -27.13 -10.71 -22.36
C VAL A 20 -26.88 -9.49 -21.47
N LEU A 21 -27.92 -8.70 -21.17
CA LEU A 21 -27.79 -7.53 -20.29
C LEU A 21 -27.49 -7.95 -18.84
N GLY A 22 -28.15 -8.99 -18.34
CA GLY A 22 -27.95 -9.52 -17.00
C GLY A 22 -26.53 -10.06 -16.80
N THR A 23 -26.04 -10.86 -17.76
CA THR A 23 -24.65 -11.36 -17.74
C THR A 23 -23.64 -10.24 -17.86
N HIS A 24 -23.86 -9.26 -18.73
CA HIS A 24 -22.96 -8.10 -18.86
C HIS A 24 -22.90 -7.26 -17.58
N LEU A 25 -24.04 -7.01 -16.93
CA LEU A 25 -24.11 -6.33 -15.64
C LEU A 25 -23.40 -7.11 -14.54
N ALA A 26 -23.64 -8.41 -14.44
CA ALA A 26 -22.97 -9.29 -13.47
C ALA A 26 -21.45 -9.29 -13.67
N LEU A 27 -20.99 -9.54 -14.90
CA LEU A 27 -19.56 -9.52 -15.26
C LEU A 27 -18.91 -8.17 -14.96
N SER A 28 -19.59 -7.06 -15.27
CA SER A 28 -19.05 -5.73 -15.00
C SER A 28 -18.95 -5.41 -13.50
N ARG A 29 -19.90 -5.88 -12.68
CA ARG A 29 -19.83 -5.78 -11.22
C ARG A 29 -18.70 -6.60 -10.65
N THR A 30 -18.59 -7.87 -11.02
CA THR A 30 -17.53 -8.77 -10.53
C THR A 30 -16.14 -8.26 -10.92
N LYS A 31 -15.96 -7.74 -12.15
CA LYS A 31 -14.69 -7.13 -12.56
C LYS A 31 -14.34 -5.90 -11.70
N LYS A 32 -15.33 -5.05 -11.41
CA LYS A 32 -15.12 -3.89 -10.54
C LYS A 32 -14.71 -4.32 -9.13
N GLU A 33 -15.44 -5.25 -8.53
CA GLU A 33 -15.14 -5.80 -7.20
C GLU A 33 -13.72 -6.37 -7.12
N LYS A 34 -13.31 -7.14 -8.13
CA LYS A 34 -11.95 -7.68 -8.20
C LYS A 34 -10.88 -6.57 -8.24
N ILE A 35 -11.08 -5.53 -9.04
CA ILE A 35 -10.15 -4.38 -9.09
C ILE A 35 -10.09 -3.67 -7.73
N TRP A 36 -11.23 -3.57 -7.03
CA TRP A 36 -11.28 -2.98 -5.68
C TRP A 36 -10.48 -3.79 -4.66
N ASP A 37 -10.62 -5.12 -4.69
CA ASP A 37 -9.87 -6.00 -3.80
C ASP A 37 -8.37 -5.94 -4.10
N GLU A 38 -7.96 -5.93 -5.37
CA GLU A 38 -6.55 -5.76 -5.76
C GLU A 38 -5.98 -4.42 -5.27
N LYS A 39 -6.70 -3.32 -5.45
CA LYS A 39 -6.30 -2.00 -4.93
C LYS A 39 -6.16 -2.01 -3.41
N ARG A 40 -7.14 -2.58 -2.71
CA ARG A 40 -7.14 -2.67 -1.25
C ARG A 40 -5.96 -3.49 -0.74
N GLU A 41 -5.64 -4.60 -1.40
CA GLU A 41 -4.48 -5.43 -1.07
C GLU A 41 -3.18 -4.64 -1.22
N LEU A 42 -3.02 -3.90 -2.33
CA LEU A 42 -1.83 -3.09 -2.57
C LEU A 42 -1.69 -1.93 -1.58
N TYR A 43 -2.78 -1.25 -1.22
CA TYR A 43 -2.76 -0.23 -0.16
C TYR A 43 -2.37 -0.83 1.19
N SER A 44 -2.95 -1.99 1.53
CA SER A 44 -2.63 -2.70 2.76
C SER A 44 -1.16 -3.11 2.80
N LYS A 45 -0.59 -3.58 1.69
CA LYS A 45 0.83 -3.94 1.60
C LYS A 45 1.76 -2.76 1.91
N VAL A 46 1.48 -1.58 1.34
CA VAL A 46 2.26 -0.37 1.64
C VAL A 46 2.14 0.03 3.12
N ILE A 47 0.91 0.04 3.64
CA ILE A 47 0.65 0.46 5.02
C ILE A 47 1.34 -0.47 6.02
N VAL A 48 1.25 -1.79 5.82
CA VAL A 48 1.90 -2.78 6.68
C VAL A 48 3.43 -2.69 6.56
N ALA A 49 3.98 -2.51 5.36
CA ALA A 49 5.42 -2.34 5.20
C ALA A 49 5.93 -1.09 5.92
N LEU A 50 5.21 0.04 5.84
CA LEU A 50 5.57 1.25 6.58
C LEU A 50 5.42 1.08 8.09
N GLU A 51 4.40 0.35 8.55
CA GLU A 51 4.24 0.03 9.97
C GLU A 51 5.40 -0.82 10.50
N ASP A 52 5.84 -1.86 9.77
CA ASP A 52 7.00 -2.68 10.14
C ASP A 52 8.31 -1.85 10.19
N ILE A 53 8.48 -0.91 9.25
CA ILE A 53 9.60 0.06 9.28
C ILE A 53 9.53 0.94 10.53
N SER A 54 8.35 1.44 10.89
CA SER A 54 8.17 2.23 12.11
C SER A 54 8.40 1.41 13.37
N TYR A 55 7.99 0.14 13.37
CA TYR A 55 8.18 -0.78 14.49
C TYR A 55 9.65 -1.08 14.71
N TRP A 56 10.41 -1.36 13.64
CA TRP A 56 11.87 -1.47 13.69
C TRP A 56 12.51 -0.24 14.35
N ALA A 57 12.09 0.96 13.94
CA ALA A 57 12.66 2.19 14.48
C ALA A 57 12.38 2.37 15.98
N GLU A 58 11.17 2.02 16.42
CA GLU A 58 10.82 2.01 17.85
C GLU A 58 11.57 0.94 18.64
N GLN A 59 11.86 -0.20 18.02
CA GLN A 59 12.69 -1.24 18.63
C GLN A 59 14.12 -0.73 18.85
N VAL A 60 14.75 -0.14 17.83
CA VAL A 60 16.09 0.46 17.94
C VAL A 60 16.12 1.54 19.02
N ARG A 61 15.09 2.40 19.07
CA ARG A 61 14.96 3.44 20.10
C ARG A 61 14.88 2.82 21.50
N SER A 62 14.01 1.84 21.68
CA SER A 62 13.78 1.17 22.97
C SER A 62 15.04 0.45 23.45
N GLU A 63 15.75 -0.26 22.56
CA GLU A 63 17.02 -0.93 22.87
C GLU A 63 18.11 0.08 23.28
N HIS A 64 18.20 1.22 22.59
CA HIS A 64 19.13 2.29 22.94
C HIS A 64 18.81 2.94 24.29
N CYS A 65 17.52 3.06 24.64
CA CYS A 65 17.05 3.64 25.90
C CYS A 65 16.96 2.64 27.07
N GLY A 66 17.27 1.36 26.86
CA GLY A 66 17.19 0.32 27.89
C GLY A 66 15.77 -0.09 28.28
N GLU A 67 14.79 0.15 27.40
CA GLU A 67 13.40 -0.25 27.58
C GLU A 67 13.19 -1.72 27.18
N TYR A 68 12.14 -2.36 27.73
CA TYR A 68 11.82 -3.75 27.36
C TYR A 68 11.33 -3.83 25.91
N THR A 69 11.95 -4.70 25.11
CA THR A 69 11.50 -5.03 23.75
C THR A 69 11.10 -6.50 23.67
N SER A 70 9.94 -6.79 23.07
CA SER A 70 9.68 -8.13 22.56
C SER A 70 10.54 -8.30 21.32
N ARG A 71 11.41 -9.33 21.31
CA ARG A 71 12.33 -9.61 20.19
C ARG A 71 11.58 -10.22 19.00
N SER A 72 10.54 -9.55 18.54
CA SER A 72 9.85 -9.86 17.29
C SER A 72 10.69 -9.24 16.17
N GLY A 73 11.45 -10.05 15.45
CA GLY A 73 12.33 -9.55 14.39
C GLY A 73 11.52 -8.84 13.30
N SER A 74 11.60 -7.52 13.27
CA SER A 74 11.15 -6.73 12.12
C SER A 74 11.96 -7.11 10.89
N ASN A 75 11.32 -7.15 9.72
CA ASN A 75 12.02 -7.41 8.45
C ASN A 75 12.11 -6.13 7.63
N ILE A 76 12.81 -5.14 8.19
CA ILE A 76 12.94 -3.81 7.60
C ILE A 76 13.45 -3.86 6.16
N GLU A 77 14.39 -4.75 5.84
CA GLU A 77 14.95 -4.87 4.48
C GLU A 77 13.87 -5.28 3.47
N GLN A 78 13.05 -6.27 3.83
CA GLN A 78 11.93 -6.72 3.00
C GLN A 78 10.88 -5.61 2.88
N SER A 79 10.52 -4.95 3.98
CA SER A 79 9.52 -3.88 4.01
C SER A 79 9.94 -2.66 3.19
N MET A 80 11.21 -2.23 3.33
CA MET A 80 11.81 -1.17 2.50
C MET A 80 11.79 -1.56 1.02
N ARG A 81 12.10 -2.82 0.71
CA ARG A 81 12.08 -3.32 -0.68
C ARG A 81 10.67 -3.32 -1.27
N GLU A 82 9.65 -3.69 -0.50
CA GLU A 82 8.25 -3.64 -0.95
C GLU A 82 7.80 -2.21 -1.23
N VAL A 83 8.14 -1.26 -0.35
CA VAL A 83 7.85 0.18 -0.57
C VAL A 83 8.51 0.66 -1.87
N GLN A 84 9.79 0.34 -2.09
CA GLN A 84 10.50 0.71 -3.32
C GLN A 84 9.86 0.10 -4.57
N LYS A 85 9.52 -1.19 -4.53
CA LYS A 85 8.89 -1.89 -5.65
C LYS A 85 7.55 -1.24 -6.01
N LEU A 86 6.72 -0.98 -5.00
CA LEU A 86 5.41 -0.36 -5.19
C LEU A 86 5.51 1.13 -5.56
N ALA A 87 6.57 1.85 -5.18
CA ALA A 87 6.82 3.20 -5.68
C ALA A 87 7.12 3.23 -7.19
N VAL A 88 7.57 2.11 -7.77
CA VAL A 88 7.77 1.98 -9.22
C VAL A 88 6.53 1.44 -9.91
N THR A 89 5.92 0.37 -9.40
CA THR A 89 4.82 -0.34 -10.08
C THR A 89 3.42 0.16 -9.71
N GLY A 90 3.29 0.84 -8.56
CA GLY A 90 2.00 1.18 -7.95
C GLY A 90 1.17 2.15 -8.79
N ARG A 91 1.79 2.97 -9.65
CA ARG A 91 1.10 3.94 -10.52
C ARG A 91 0.03 3.31 -11.41
N LEU A 92 0.18 2.03 -11.76
CA LEU A 92 -0.75 1.32 -12.64
C LEU A 92 -2.10 1.03 -11.98
N VAL A 93 -2.13 0.93 -10.65
CA VAL A 93 -3.29 0.40 -9.91
C VAL A 93 -3.77 1.39 -8.85
N MET A 94 -2.85 2.08 -8.18
CA MET A 94 -3.14 3.02 -7.10
C MET A 94 -3.64 4.36 -7.66
N ASN A 95 -4.44 5.07 -6.87
CA ASN A 95 -4.82 6.44 -7.20
C ASN A 95 -3.62 7.39 -7.13
N ASP A 96 -3.69 8.50 -7.88
CA ASP A 96 -2.57 9.45 -8.01
C ASP A 96 -2.18 10.11 -6.67
N GLU A 97 -3.15 10.38 -5.79
CA GLU A 97 -2.88 10.98 -4.47
C GLU A 97 -2.06 10.03 -3.59
N PHE A 98 -2.48 8.75 -3.50
CA PHE A 98 -1.77 7.72 -2.76
C PHE A 98 -0.39 7.45 -3.37
N TYR A 99 -0.33 7.32 -4.70
CA TYR A 99 0.92 7.05 -5.40
C TYR A 99 1.93 8.19 -5.21
N GLY A 100 1.49 9.46 -5.31
CA GLY A 100 2.34 10.62 -5.06
C GLY A 100 2.93 10.61 -3.64
N LEU A 101 2.12 10.29 -2.63
CA LEU A 101 2.57 10.14 -1.25
C LEU A 101 3.54 8.97 -1.08
N LEU A 102 3.31 7.84 -1.76
CA LEU A 102 4.18 6.67 -1.74
C LEU A 102 5.56 6.99 -2.35
N VAL A 103 5.60 7.71 -3.45
CA VAL A 103 6.86 8.14 -4.08
C VAL A 103 7.61 9.10 -3.16
N ALA A 104 6.91 10.03 -2.52
CA ALA A 104 7.51 10.99 -1.60
C ALA A 104 8.11 10.30 -0.36
N VAL A 105 7.39 9.39 0.30
CA VAL A 105 7.92 8.64 1.44
C VAL A 105 9.10 7.76 1.04
N ASN A 106 9.02 7.09 -0.12
CA ASN A 106 10.14 6.28 -0.63
C ASN A 106 11.39 7.13 -0.88
N SER A 107 11.22 8.31 -1.48
CA SER A 107 12.34 9.23 -1.73
C SER A 107 12.97 9.74 -0.43
N ALA A 108 12.15 10.06 0.58
CA ALA A 108 12.63 10.48 1.90
C ALA A 108 13.41 9.34 2.60
N LEU A 109 12.87 8.12 2.60
CA LEU A 109 13.53 6.95 3.17
C LEU A 109 14.84 6.61 2.44
N GLN A 110 14.87 6.69 1.11
CA GLN A 110 16.10 6.49 0.35
C GLN A 110 17.15 7.56 0.65
N LYS A 111 16.73 8.83 0.74
CA LYS A 111 17.64 9.90 1.14
C LYS A 111 18.24 9.60 2.51
N GLU A 112 17.43 9.25 3.49
CA GLU A 112 17.93 8.91 4.83
C GLU A 112 18.88 7.69 4.81
N ASN A 113 18.56 6.64 4.05
CA ASN A 113 19.40 5.43 3.96
C ASN A 113 20.73 5.64 3.23
N PHE A 114 20.80 6.57 2.26
CA PHE A 114 21.95 6.68 1.35
C PHE A 114 22.67 8.04 1.38
N SER A 115 22.12 9.07 2.02
CA SER A 115 22.74 10.41 2.07
C SER A 115 23.75 10.60 3.20
N VAL A 116 23.79 9.68 4.17
CA VAL A 116 24.61 9.84 5.39
C VAL A 116 25.94 9.12 5.22
N HIS A 117 26.77 9.56 4.27
CA HIS A 117 28.09 8.96 4.06
C HIS A 117 29.03 9.22 5.25
N GLU A 118 29.04 10.45 5.78
CA GLU A 118 29.94 10.84 6.87
C GLU A 118 29.56 10.22 8.22
N ALA A 119 28.28 10.21 8.60
CA ALA A 119 27.89 9.61 9.88
C ALA A 119 27.82 8.07 9.84
N ALA A 120 27.66 7.46 8.65
CA ALA A 120 27.90 6.03 8.48
C ALA A 120 29.38 5.68 8.67
N GLN A 121 30.29 6.52 8.17
CA GLN A 121 31.74 6.39 8.41
C GLN A 121 32.06 6.47 9.91
N GLU A 122 31.51 7.45 10.63
CA GLU A 122 31.65 7.57 12.09
C GLU A 122 31.13 6.32 12.83
N ALA A 123 30.10 5.66 12.30
CA ALA A 123 29.56 4.43 12.89
C ALA A 123 30.44 3.20 12.65
N PHE A 124 31.12 3.12 11.50
CA PHE A 124 32.13 2.09 11.26
C PHE A 124 33.33 2.23 12.19
N ASP A 125 33.74 3.47 12.47
CA ASP A 125 34.89 3.77 13.32
C ASP A 125 34.55 3.71 14.82
N ASN A 126 33.27 3.85 15.19
CA ASN A 126 32.82 3.81 16.58
C ASN A 126 31.57 2.91 16.77
N PRO A 127 31.73 1.69 17.33
CA PRO A 127 30.62 0.78 17.64
C PRO A 127 29.61 1.33 18.66
N GLN A 128 29.99 2.36 19.43
CA GLN A 128 29.11 3.05 20.38
C GLN A 128 28.44 4.31 19.78
N SER A 129 28.60 4.55 18.47
CA SER A 129 27.98 5.71 17.84
C SER A 129 26.45 5.67 17.99
N ALA A 130 25.85 6.81 18.31
CA ALA A 130 24.39 6.98 18.31
C ALA A 130 23.82 7.06 16.88
N HIS A 131 24.58 6.67 15.86
CA HIS A 131 24.20 6.79 14.45
C HIS A 131 22.94 5.98 14.14
N LEU A 132 22.93 4.69 14.50
CA LEU A 132 21.78 3.81 14.30
C LEU A 132 20.52 4.34 14.99
N PHE A 133 20.68 4.91 16.19
CA PHE A 133 19.60 5.54 16.94
C PHE A 133 19.05 6.79 16.22
N ARG A 134 19.91 7.72 15.79
CA ARG A 134 19.50 8.91 15.03
C ARG A 134 18.82 8.55 13.71
N HIS A 135 19.37 7.57 13.02
CA HIS A 135 18.84 7.05 11.77
C HIS A 135 17.43 6.45 11.97
N ALA A 136 17.26 5.60 12.98
CA ALA A 136 15.96 5.05 13.34
C ALA A 136 14.93 6.14 13.65
N LEU A 137 15.30 7.18 14.41
CA LEU A 137 14.41 8.31 14.67
C LEU A 137 14.01 9.05 13.40
N ALA A 138 14.95 9.33 12.50
CA ALA A 138 14.67 10.00 11.22
C ALA A 138 13.72 9.18 10.32
N VAL A 139 13.95 7.86 10.25
CA VAL A 139 13.08 6.91 9.54
C VAL A 139 11.67 6.91 10.15
N ARG A 140 11.57 6.82 11.48
CA ARG A 140 10.28 6.86 12.18
C ARG A 140 9.52 8.14 11.90
N ASP A 141 10.17 9.28 12.07
CA ASP A 141 9.53 10.60 11.92
C ASP A 141 9.04 10.78 10.47
N THR A 142 9.81 10.29 9.49
CA THR A 142 9.38 10.21 8.09
C THR A 142 8.13 9.35 7.96
N VAL A 143 8.12 8.11 8.47
CA VAL A 143 6.95 7.24 8.38
C VAL A 143 5.72 7.84 9.07
N GLN A 144 5.88 8.40 10.27
CA GLN A 144 4.79 9.03 11.03
C GLN A 144 4.18 10.23 10.29
N GLU A 145 4.96 10.95 9.49
CA GLU A 145 4.45 12.04 8.67
C GLU A 145 3.55 11.54 7.51
N TYR A 146 3.98 10.49 6.81
CA TYR A 146 3.33 10.02 5.59
C TYR A 146 2.23 9.00 5.82
N LEU A 147 2.36 8.12 6.82
CA LEU A 147 1.44 7.01 7.06
C LEU A 147 -0.02 7.47 7.25
N PRO A 148 -0.33 8.51 8.06
CA PRO A 148 -1.70 9.00 8.19
C PRO A 148 -2.25 9.58 6.88
N LYS A 149 -1.40 10.24 6.07
CA LYS A 149 -1.78 10.81 4.77
C LYS A 149 -2.14 9.70 3.78
N LEU A 150 -1.33 8.64 3.72
CA LEU A 150 -1.56 7.45 2.90
C LEU A 150 -2.86 6.74 3.30
N ILE A 151 -3.08 6.52 4.60
CA ILE A 151 -4.32 5.91 5.12
C ILE A 151 -5.54 6.77 4.74
N LYS A 152 -5.43 8.09 4.87
CA LYS A 152 -6.52 9.01 4.50
C LYS A 152 -6.84 8.94 3.01
N SER A 153 -5.82 8.91 2.16
CA SER A 153 -5.99 8.76 0.71
C SER A 153 -6.66 7.42 0.37
N ALA A 154 -6.17 6.30 0.93
CA ALA A 154 -6.76 4.98 0.71
C ALA A 154 -8.24 4.93 1.17
N LYS A 155 -8.56 5.51 2.34
CA LYS A 155 -9.95 5.57 2.85
C LYS A 155 -10.91 6.34 1.96
N ARG A 156 -10.46 7.39 1.28
CA ARG A 156 -11.31 8.17 0.36
C ARG A 156 -11.72 7.36 -0.87
N GLU A 157 -10.88 6.44 -1.29
CA GLU A 157 -11.18 5.60 -2.44
C GLU A 157 -12.11 4.44 -2.05
N LEU A 158 -11.97 3.85 -0.87
CA LEU A 158 -12.80 2.73 -0.45
C LEU A 158 -14.31 3.04 -0.57
N PRO A 159 -15.12 2.10 -1.12
CA PRO A 159 -16.56 2.29 -1.19
C PRO A 159 -17.13 2.52 0.21
N LYS A 160 -18.01 3.52 0.34
CA LYS A 160 -18.70 3.81 1.60
C LYS A 160 -19.43 2.54 2.02
N ARG A 161 -19.19 2.08 3.24
CA ARG A 161 -20.02 1.04 3.85
C ARG A 161 -21.44 1.61 3.99
N THR A 162 -22.34 1.19 3.11
CA THR A 162 -23.79 1.35 3.25
C THR A 162 -24.30 0.49 4.40
#